data_AF-A0A5J6SKD5-F1
#
_entry.id   AF-A0A5J6SKD5-F1
#
_cell.length_a   1.000
_cell.length_b   1.000
_cell.length_c   1.000
_cell.angle_alpha   90.00
_cell.angle_beta   90.00
_cell.angle_gamma   90.00
#
_symmetry.space_group_name_H-M   'P 1'
#
loop_
_entity.id
_entity.type
_entity.pdbx_description
1 polymer ?
#
loop_
_entity_poly.entity_id
_entity_poly.type
_entity_poly.pdbx_seq_one_letter_code
_entity_poly.pdbx_strand_id
1 'polypeptide(L)' 'MKLKYFVEVMGQSIQKVEESVEHMEMHTIVTKTEQHQIMQALLELSERIKWIEAYMVNRHY' A
#
# COMPACT_ATOMS: atom_id res chain seq x y z
N MET A 1 -12.13 -15.42 -13.37
CA MET A 1 -10.74 -14.94 -13.32
C MET A 1 -10.78 -13.43 -13.13
N LYS A 2 -10.49 -12.89 -11.92
CA LYS A 2 -10.32 -11.43 -11.68
C LYS A 2 -9.85 -11.08 -10.27
N LEU A 3 -10.30 -11.79 -9.22
CA LEU A 3 -9.95 -11.42 -7.84
C LEU A 3 -8.55 -11.88 -7.41
N LYS A 4 -8.18 -13.13 -7.70
CA LYS A 4 -6.87 -13.69 -7.31
C LYS A 4 -5.69 -12.94 -7.94
N TYR A 5 -5.85 -12.56 -9.22
CA TYR A 5 -4.88 -11.75 -9.95
C TYR A 5 -4.80 -10.30 -9.41
N PHE A 6 -5.94 -9.73 -9.00
CA PHE A 6 -5.97 -8.41 -8.37
C PHE A 6 -5.20 -8.43 -7.04
N VAL A 7 -5.46 -9.41 -6.17
CA VAL A 7 -4.76 -9.57 -4.89
C VAL A 7 -3.26 -9.77 -5.09
N GLU A 8 -2.83 -10.55 -6.09
CA GLU A 8 -1.41 -10.71 -6.42
C GLU A 8 -0.75 -9.40 -6.86
N VAL A 9 -1.40 -8.63 -7.76
CA VAL A 9 -0.88 -7.34 -8.22
C VAL A 9 -0.84 -6.32 -7.07
N MET A 10 -1.82 -6.34 -6.18
CA MET A 10 -1.86 -5.49 -4.99
C MET A 10 -0.75 -5.85 -4.00
N GLY A 11 -0.54 -7.15 -3.74
CA GLY A 11 0.56 -7.62 -2.89
C GLY A 11 1.94 -7.18 -3.42
N GLN A 12 2.17 -7.31 -4.73
CA GLN A 12 3.40 -6.84 -5.37
C GLN A 12 3.56 -5.32 -5.32
N SER A 13 2.46 -4.57 -5.37
CA SER A 13 2.48 -3.11 -5.30
C SER A 13 2.78 -2.62 -3.88
N ILE A 14 2.24 -3.30 -2.86
CA ILE A 14 2.53 -3.03 -1.44
C ILE A 14 4.00 -3.32 -1.14
N GLN A 15 4.52 -4.46 -1.61
CA GLN A 15 5.93 -4.81 -1.39
C GLN A 15 6.89 -3.76 -1.99
N LYS A 16 6.61 -3.28 -3.21
CA LYS A 16 7.42 -2.21 -3.84
C LYS A 16 7.36 -0.90 -3.07
N VAL A 17 6.22 -0.61 -2.44
CA VAL A 17 6.06 0.57 -1.59
C VAL A 17 6.89 0.42 -0.31
N GLU A 18 6.86 -0.75 0.32
CA GLU A 18 7.68 -1.05 1.50
C GLU A 18 9.19 -0.93 1.19
N GLU A 19 9.64 -1.54 0.09
CA GLU A 19 11.03 -1.45 -0.38
C GLU A 19 11.44 0.01 -0.69
N SER A 20 10.53 0.80 -1.26
CA SER A 20 10.79 2.22 -1.55
C SER A 20 10.85 3.07 -0.28
N VAL A 21 10.09 2.74 0.76
CA VAL A 21 10.17 3.43 2.07
C VAL A 21 11.49 3.10 2.76
N GLU A 22 11.90 1.83 2.75
CA GLU A 22 13.18 1.38 3.31
C GLU A 22 14.37 2.07 2.62
N HIS A 23 14.34 2.17 1.28
CA HIS A 23 15.35 2.92 0.54
C HIS A 23 15.32 4.44 0.80
N MET A 24 14.14 5.02 1.03
CA MET A 24 14.01 6.44 1.39
C MET A 24 14.64 6.74 2.75
N GLU A 25 14.47 5.85 3.74
CA GLU A 25 15.12 5.96 5.06
C GLU A 25 16.64 5.90 4.95
N MET A 26 17.18 5.18 3.97
CA MET A 26 18.62 4.95 3.81
C MET A 26 19.36 6.05 3.02
N HIS A 27 18.67 6.80 2.14
CA HIS A 27 19.33 7.69 1.16
C HIS A 27 18.90 9.17 1.14
N THR A 28 17.97 9.61 1.99
CA THR A 28 17.42 10.96 1.86
C THR A 28 17.49 11.75 3.16
N ILE A 29 17.81 13.05 3.07
CA ILE A 29 17.52 14.05 4.10
C ILE A 29 15.99 14.29 4.09
N VAL A 30 15.21 13.23 4.32
CA VAL A 30 13.77 13.33 4.57
C VAL A 30 13.66 13.73 6.03
N THR A 31 13.07 14.90 6.27
CA THR A 31 12.83 15.33 7.64
C THR A 31 11.88 14.33 8.31
N LYS A 32 11.99 14.15 9.63
CA LYS A 32 11.08 13.28 10.39
C LYS A 32 9.61 13.58 10.09
N THR A 33 9.28 14.83 9.78
CA THR A 33 7.93 15.28 9.40
C THR A 33 7.50 14.71 8.06
N GLU A 34 8.35 14.77 7.03
CA GLU A 34 8.06 14.20 5.71
C GLU A 34 7.96 12.67 5.78
N GLN A 35 8.84 12.01 6.54
CA GLN A 35 8.77 10.56 6.77
C GLN A 35 7.45 10.18 7.45
N HIS A 36 7.02 10.96 8.45
CA HIS A 36 5.75 10.74 9.11
C HIS A 36 4.55 10.95 8.17
N GLN A 37 4.58 11.99 7.34
CA GLN A 37 3.53 12.26 6.36
C GLN A 37 3.41 11.15 5.31
N ILE A 38 4.56 10.64 4.82
CA ILE A 38 4.58 9.51 3.88
C ILE A 38 4.02 8.26 4.54
N MET A 39 4.44 7.94 5.77
CA MET A 39 3.90 6.79 6.51
C MET A 39 2.38 6.89 6.70
N GLN A 40 1.87 8.06 7.08
CA GLN A 40 0.43 8.29 7.21
C GLN A 40 -0.31 8.08 5.88
N ALA A 41 0.22 8.61 4.78
CA ALA A 41 -0.37 8.44 3.45
C ALA A 41 -0.40 6.97 3.01
N LEU A 42 0.65 6.19 3.33
CA LEU A 42 0.72 4.77 3.01
C LEU A 42 -0.27 3.93 3.83
N LEU A 43 -0.43 4.24 5.12
CA LEU A 43 -1.42 3.57 5.96
C LEU A 43 -2.85 3.85 5.47
N GLU A 44 -3.16 5.09 5.13
CA GLU A 44 -4.48 5.46 4.59
C GLU A 44 -4.75 4.77 3.24
N LEU A 45 -3.73 4.70 2.38
CA LEU A 45 -3.84 3.99 1.11
C LEU A 45 -4.09 2.48 1.32
N SER A 46 -3.37 1.86 2.27
CA SER A 46 -3.53 0.45 2.63
C SER A 46 -4.94 0.15 3.13
N GLU A 47 -5.52 1.00 3.97
CA GLU A 47 -6.90 0.85 4.43
C GLU A 47 -7.90 0.94 3.28
N ARG A 48 -7.76 1.93 2.39
CA ARG A 48 -8.65 2.08 1.23
C ARG A 48 -8.59 0.86 0.31
N ILE A 49 -7.42 0.27 0.13
CA ILE A 49 -7.24 -0.97 -0.63
C ILE A 49 -8.01 -2.12 0.01
N LYS A 50 -7.88 -2.32 1.34
CA LYS A 50 -8.62 -3.36 2.06
C LYS A 50 -10.14 -3.19 1.93
N TRP A 51 -10.62 -1.95 1.97
CA TRP A 51 -12.04 -1.64 1.74
C TRP A 51 -12.50 -2.04 0.33
N ILE A 52 -11.68 -1.74 -0.69
CA ILE A 52 -11.96 -2.13 -2.07
C ILE A 52 -11.97 -3.67 -2.20
N GLU A 53 -11.01 -4.36 -1.61
CA GLU A 53 -10.96 -5.83 -1.60
C GLU A 53 -12.20 -6.43 -0.93
N ALA A 54 -12.56 -5.95 0.26
CA ALA A 54 -13.76 -6.40 0.97
C ALA A 54 -15.05 -6.15 0.18
N TYR A 55 -15.15 -5.00 -0.48
CA TYR A 55 -16.28 -4.68 -1.36
C TYR A 55 -16.36 -5.62 -2.56
N MET A 56 -15.22 -5.91 -3.21
CA MET A 56 -15.16 -6.82 -4.34
C MET A 56 -15.49 -8.26 -3.94
N VAL A 57 -15.07 -8.71 -2.75
CA VAL A 57 -15.41 -10.03 -2.20
C VAL A 57 -16.91 -10.14 -1.92
N ASN A 58 -17.51 -9.12 -1.30
CA ASN A 58 -18.94 -9.13 -0.97
C ASN A 58 -19.88 -8.99 -2.19
N ARG A 59 -19.39 -8.50 -3.34
CA ARG A 59 -20.19 -8.40 -4.57
C ARG A 59 -20.32 -9.70 -5.37
N HIS A 60 -19.72 -10.80 -4.90
CA HIS A 60 -19.75 -12.11 -5.55
C HIS A 60 -20.75 -13.11 -4.92
N TYR A 61 -21.62 -12.65 -4.02
CA TYR A 61 -22.80 -13.39 -3.53
C TYR A 61 -24.09 -12.80 -4.11
#